data_AF-A0A925NX24-F1
#
_entry.id   AF-A0A925NX24-F1
#
_cell.length_a   1.000
_cell.length_b   1.000
_cell.length_c   1.000
_cell.angle_alpha   90.00
_cell.angle_beta   90.00
_cell.angle_gamma   90.00
#
_symmetry.space_group_name_H-M   'P 1'
#
loop_
_entity.id
_entity.type
_entity.pdbx_description
1 polymer ?
#
loop_
_entity_poly.entity_id
_entity_poly.type
_entity_poly.pdbx_seq_one_letter_code
_entity_poly.pdbx_strand_id
1 'polypeptide(L)'
;MLRFFQRTFVAVLLMTGAGSAFGFSLLGPFAPWQVPRLGYAVGGDIGGPMNQTEEYRWNIRTITYGFDRTFIDYFGLKGVEEVNKAIAILNNLPAASKMSTTLSEFPLDTRRFNSQAAALKLLDLKSIALTLLIEEMGLADPERFTWCLRTHVDFPGPIHQYAVIMRNFDPVTWAPSKYVNGTLYTYIVVQSVYGPDLSDALETTVDPLAPLGTAVASFSIGLGRFYTGLTRDDVGGLRYMLRKSNRNYENILPDMLPAAGGPWTPVGGTNNQGTNLLVNVALREGVDKVVFKQMRNEFGIGLLIPQTNKYTDEFFVSNGRGGGRLAKQKTQRGLVLPDILFTADDISTPGPYPAVAARVDTGNWQDNSGANTQGGLGLNAGPGVIQPPIVITFNNVGDFNFNMVPGFVDEATPLVSGWVWGSFDGTTNAPFVYSRDRRSLEDLENAIFLEDN
;
A
#
# COMPACT_ATOMS: atom_id res chain seq x y z
N MET A 1 6.83 5.07 55.14
CA MET A 1 6.91 6.01 54.00
C MET A 1 7.72 5.46 52.83
N LEU A 2 8.87 4.80 53.05
CA LEU A 2 9.71 4.21 51.98
C LEU A 2 9.00 3.17 51.09
N ARG A 3 8.16 2.31 51.68
CA ARG A 3 7.38 1.28 50.95
C ARG A 3 6.22 1.83 50.11
N PHE A 4 5.74 3.04 50.43
CA PHE A 4 4.71 3.72 49.65
C PHE A 4 5.36 4.36 48.41
N PHE A 5 6.48 5.07 48.60
CA PHE A 5 7.27 5.62 47.50
C PHE A 5 7.76 4.56 46.49
N GLN A 6 8.20 3.38 46.93
CA GLN A 6 8.59 2.31 46.01
C GLN A 6 7.42 1.77 45.17
N ARG A 7 6.21 1.67 45.73
CA ARG A 7 5.02 1.21 45.01
C ARG A 7 4.50 2.27 44.02
N THR A 8 4.56 3.55 44.39
CA THR A 8 4.19 4.64 43.48
C THR A 8 5.22 4.81 42.37
N PHE A 9 6.52 4.62 42.65
CA PHE A 9 7.56 4.70 41.62
C PHE A 9 7.50 3.53 40.63
N VAL A 10 7.18 2.31 41.09
CA VAL A 10 6.97 1.14 40.21
C VAL A 10 5.69 1.29 39.38
N ALA A 11 4.60 1.83 39.94
CA ALA A 11 3.38 2.11 39.18
C ALA A 11 3.57 3.24 38.16
N VAL A 12 4.35 4.27 38.49
CA VAL A 12 4.70 5.35 37.55
C VAL A 12 5.69 4.87 36.49
N LEU A 13 6.67 4.01 36.81
CA LEU A 13 7.57 3.39 35.82
C LEU A 13 6.86 2.40 34.90
N LEU A 14 5.85 1.68 35.38
CA LEU A 14 5.00 0.81 34.56
C LEU A 14 4.08 1.62 33.64
N MET A 15 3.68 2.83 34.03
CA MET A 15 2.85 3.71 33.21
C MET A 15 3.66 4.59 32.24
N THR A 16 4.95 4.85 32.51
CA THR A 16 5.86 5.51 31.55
C THR A 16 6.59 4.53 30.63
N GLY A 17 6.45 3.23 30.87
CA GLY A 17 7.07 2.14 30.12
C GLY A 17 6.11 1.30 29.27
N ALA A 18 4.93 1.80 28.94
CA ALA A 18 4.14 1.23 27.84
C ALA A 18 4.87 1.56 26.53
N GLY A 19 5.94 0.80 26.25
CA GLY A 19 6.62 0.86 24.97
C GLY A 19 5.61 0.69 23.85
N SER A 20 5.80 1.44 22.77
CA SER A 20 5.07 1.21 21.52
C SER A 20 5.13 -0.28 21.19
N ALA A 21 3.99 -0.89 20.89
CA ALA A 21 3.89 -2.29 20.50
C ALA A 21 3.42 -2.41 19.04
N PHE A 22 3.50 -1.33 18.28
CA PHE A 22 2.80 -1.15 17.01
C PHE A 22 3.63 -0.27 16.08
N GLY A 23 3.46 -0.39 14.77
CA GLY A 23 4.23 0.38 13.80
C GLY A 23 3.71 0.27 12.37
N PHE A 24 3.62 1.42 11.69
CA PHE A 24 3.44 1.51 10.24
C PHE A 24 4.61 2.25 9.56
N SER A 25 4.85 1.94 8.28
CA SER A 25 5.80 2.64 7.42
C SER A 25 5.08 3.41 6.32
N LEU A 26 5.59 4.59 5.99
CA LEU A 26 5.05 5.47 4.94
C LEU A 26 5.77 5.20 3.63
N LEU A 27 5.08 5.30 2.50
CA LEU A 27 5.64 5.14 1.16
C LEU A 27 5.71 6.46 0.40
N GLY A 28 6.73 6.61 -0.44
CA GLY A 28 6.71 7.56 -1.54
C GLY A 28 7.94 7.42 -2.46
N PRO A 29 8.24 8.42 -3.29
CA PRO A 29 9.38 8.40 -4.21
C PRO A 29 10.72 8.13 -3.53
N PHE A 30 11.60 7.40 -4.20
CA PHE A 30 12.94 7.17 -3.66
C PHE A 30 13.69 8.48 -3.45
N ALA A 31 14.15 8.70 -2.21
CA ALA A 31 15.11 9.76 -1.92
C ALA A 31 16.44 9.47 -2.65
N PRO A 32 17.27 10.49 -2.96
CA PRO A 32 18.51 10.29 -3.72
C PRO A 32 19.50 9.27 -3.14
N TRP A 33 19.40 8.98 -1.85
CA TRP A 33 20.25 8.00 -1.17
C TRP A 33 19.63 6.59 -1.09
N GLN A 34 18.33 6.43 -1.38
CA GLN A 34 17.65 5.13 -1.38
C GLN A 34 17.96 4.39 -2.67
N VAL A 35 19.12 3.73 -2.70
CA VAL A 35 19.66 3.04 -3.87
C VAL A 35 19.73 1.52 -3.67
N PRO A 36 19.83 0.71 -4.75
CA PRO A 36 19.94 -0.75 -4.68
C PRO A 36 21.03 -1.27 -3.75
N ARG A 37 22.16 -0.56 -3.67
CA ARG A 37 23.28 -0.90 -2.77
C ARG A 37 22.87 -0.95 -1.29
N LEU A 38 21.83 -0.22 -0.90
CA LEU A 38 21.33 -0.14 0.47
C LEU A 38 19.99 -0.89 0.67
N GLY A 39 19.58 -1.72 -0.28
CA GLY A 39 18.36 -2.54 -0.16
C GLY A 39 17.06 -1.84 -0.60
N TYR A 40 17.15 -0.75 -1.37
CA TYR A 40 15.98 -0.04 -1.94
C TYR A 40 15.94 -0.17 -3.46
N ALA A 41 14.77 0.02 -4.07
CA ALA A 41 14.62 -0.11 -5.52
C ALA A 41 15.07 -1.50 -6.01
N VAL A 42 14.74 -2.52 -5.22
CA VAL A 42 15.07 -3.92 -5.46
C VAL A 42 13.79 -4.74 -5.51
N GLY A 43 13.75 -5.74 -6.39
CA GLY A 43 12.53 -6.54 -6.58
C GLY A 43 11.36 -5.70 -7.10
N GLY A 44 10.23 -5.77 -6.40
CA GLY A 44 8.96 -5.14 -6.79
C GLY A 44 8.71 -3.76 -6.15
N ASP A 45 9.73 -3.10 -5.63
CA ASP A 45 9.62 -1.79 -4.98
C ASP A 45 9.20 -0.70 -5.95
N ILE A 46 8.13 0.03 -5.61
CA ILE A 46 7.67 1.20 -6.38
C ILE A 46 8.14 2.55 -5.81
N GLY A 47 8.69 2.52 -4.60
CA GLY A 47 9.09 3.68 -3.83
C GLY A 47 9.86 3.26 -2.57
N GLY A 48 10.32 4.25 -1.81
CA GLY A 48 11.08 4.06 -0.59
C GLY A 48 10.28 4.46 0.66
N PRO A 49 10.70 3.96 1.83
CA PRO A 49 10.05 4.34 3.07
C PRO A 49 10.33 5.80 3.44
N MET A 50 9.32 6.52 3.93
CA MET A 50 9.37 7.95 4.24
C MET A 50 9.55 8.22 5.73
N ASN A 51 10.07 9.41 6.07
CA ASN A 51 10.10 9.86 7.45
C ASN A 51 8.72 10.38 7.86
N GLN A 52 8.53 10.60 9.16
CA GLN A 52 7.38 11.36 9.65
C GLN A 52 7.34 12.73 8.95
N THR A 53 6.16 13.20 8.58
CA THR A 53 5.92 14.45 7.83
C THR A 53 6.34 14.46 6.36
N GLU A 54 6.88 13.35 5.84
CA GLU A 54 7.23 13.17 4.42
C GLU A 54 6.22 12.27 3.69
N GLU A 55 5.00 12.13 4.21
CA GLU A 55 3.99 11.23 3.65
C GLU A 55 3.48 11.66 2.27
N TYR A 56 3.00 10.68 1.50
CA TYR A 56 2.23 10.90 0.28
C TYR A 56 0.82 10.39 0.48
N ARG A 57 -0.18 11.21 0.12
CA ARG A 57 -1.59 10.84 0.32
C ARG A 57 -2.47 11.29 -0.82
N TRP A 58 -3.61 10.62 -0.95
CA TRP A 58 -4.73 11.13 -1.74
C TRP A 58 -5.38 12.31 -1.02
N ASN A 59 -5.39 13.47 -1.66
CA ASN A 59 -6.02 14.67 -1.13
C ASN A 59 -7.44 14.92 -1.68
N ILE A 60 -8.03 13.91 -2.31
CA ILE A 60 -9.43 13.87 -2.74
C ILE A 60 -10.22 12.81 -1.96
N ARG A 61 -11.50 13.09 -1.73
CA ARG A 61 -12.39 12.18 -0.97
C ARG A 61 -12.89 10.99 -1.77
N THR A 62 -12.98 11.10 -3.09
CA THR A 62 -13.56 10.06 -3.94
C THR A 62 -12.58 9.64 -5.01
N ILE A 63 -12.04 8.44 -4.85
CA ILE A 63 -11.16 7.79 -5.82
C ILE A 63 -12.02 6.88 -6.69
N THR A 64 -11.90 7.02 -8.00
CA THR A 64 -12.58 6.12 -8.93
C THR A 64 -11.73 4.91 -9.24
N TYR A 65 -12.37 3.75 -9.38
CA TYR A 65 -11.69 2.56 -9.86
C TYR A 65 -12.46 1.86 -10.97
N GLY A 66 -11.79 1.04 -11.77
CA GLY A 66 -12.42 0.29 -12.85
C GLY A 66 -11.60 -0.92 -13.27
N PHE A 67 -12.15 -1.70 -14.20
CA PHE A 67 -11.53 -2.92 -14.72
C PHE A 67 -11.46 -2.82 -16.24
N ASP A 68 -10.29 -3.11 -16.79
CA ASP A 68 -10.12 -3.24 -18.23
C ASP A 68 -10.62 -4.61 -18.72
N ARG A 69 -10.82 -4.71 -20.04
CA ARG A 69 -11.16 -5.92 -20.76
C ARG A 69 -10.23 -7.09 -20.45
N THR A 70 -8.92 -6.86 -20.36
CA THR A 70 -7.94 -7.91 -20.07
C THR A 70 -8.18 -8.59 -18.72
N PHE A 71 -8.52 -7.80 -17.69
CA PHE A 71 -8.88 -8.32 -16.37
C PHE A 71 -10.15 -9.16 -16.43
N ILE A 72 -11.18 -8.65 -17.12
CA ILE A 72 -12.47 -9.33 -17.25
C ILE A 72 -12.32 -10.62 -18.05
N ASP A 73 -11.51 -10.65 -19.09
CA ASP A 73 -11.30 -11.83 -19.92
C ASP A 73 -10.61 -12.96 -19.15
N TYR A 74 -9.71 -12.63 -18.21
CA TYR A 74 -9.01 -13.63 -17.39
C TYR A 74 -9.78 -14.01 -16.11
N PHE A 75 -10.15 -13.02 -15.29
CA PHE A 75 -10.75 -13.27 -13.98
C PHE A 75 -12.29 -13.30 -13.99
N GLY A 76 -12.92 -12.82 -15.07
CA GLY A 76 -14.37 -12.75 -15.19
C GLY A 76 -15.04 -11.83 -14.17
N LEU A 77 -16.38 -11.88 -14.13
CA LEU A 77 -17.18 -11.11 -13.18
C LEU A 77 -16.90 -11.51 -11.72
N LYS A 78 -16.53 -12.77 -11.47
CA LYS A 78 -16.19 -13.22 -10.13
C LYS A 78 -14.91 -12.55 -9.62
N GLY A 79 -13.90 -12.37 -10.46
CA GLY A 79 -12.73 -11.58 -10.08
C GLY A 79 -13.06 -10.13 -9.75
N VAL A 80 -13.98 -9.53 -10.51
CA VAL A 80 -14.50 -8.18 -10.23
C VAL A 80 -15.16 -8.12 -8.85
N GLU A 81 -15.99 -9.10 -8.50
CA GLU A 81 -16.62 -9.21 -7.18
C GLU A 81 -15.58 -9.32 -6.05
N GLU A 82 -14.49 -10.05 -6.27
CA GLU A 82 -13.45 -10.27 -5.26
C GLU A 82 -12.59 -9.02 -5.04
N VAL A 83 -12.22 -8.31 -6.10
CA VAL A 83 -11.58 -6.99 -5.95
C VAL A 83 -12.54 -5.99 -5.30
N ASN A 84 -13.84 -6.05 -5.61
CA ASN A 84 -14.85 -5.23 -4.94
C ASN A 84 -14.97 -5.54 -3.44
N LYS A 85 -14.74 -6.78 -3.00
CA LYS A 85 -14.65 -7.11 -1.57
C LYS A 85 -13.44 -6.45 -0.90
N ALA A 86 -12.28 -6.40 -1.57
CA ALA A 86 -11.12 -5.67 -1.07
C ALA A 86 -11.42 -4.16 -0.93
N ILE A 87 -12.03 -3.57 -1.97
CA ILE A 87 -12.49 -2.17 -1.92
C ILE A 87 -13.52 -1.94 -0.81
N ALA A 88 -14.43 -2.90 -0.57
CA ALA A 88 -15.41 -2.79 0.50
C ALA A 88 -14.75 -2.74 1.89
N ILE A 89 -13.66 -3.47 2.12
CA ILE A 89 -12.88 -3.38 3.37
C ILE A 89 -12.41 -1.93 3.61
N LEU A 90 -11.86 -1.28 2.58
CA LEU A 90 -11.41 0.12 2.67
C LEU A 90 -12.58 1.09 2.87
N ASN A 91 -13.66 0.93 2.12
CA ASN A 91 -14.84 1.79 2.21
C ASN A 91 -15.58 1.68 3.56
N ASN A 92 -15.51 0.50 4.18
CA ASN A 92 -16.11 0.24 5.50
C ASN A 92 -15.33 0.85 6.66
N LEU A 93 -14.10 1.35 6.43
CA LEU A 93 -13.38 2.08 7.46
C LEU A 93 -14.19 3.30 7.92
N PRO A 94 -14.25 3.57 9.24
CA PRO A 94 -14.76 4.85 9.72
C PRO A 94 -13.89 6.01 9.21
N ALA A 95 -14.42 7.23 9.25
CA ALA A 95 -13.56 8.40 9.05
C ALA A 95 -12.46 8.43 10.13
N ALA A 96 -11.28 8.95 9.80
CA ALA A 96 -10.15 9.06 10.72
C ALA A 96 -10.54 9.78 12.02
N SER A 97 -11.39 10.81 11.94
CA SER A 97 -11.94 11.55 13.08
C SER A 97 -12.93 10.76 13.96
N LYS A 98 -13.38 9.58 13.51
CA LYS A 98 -14.32 8.71 14.21
C LYS A 98 -13.68 7.44 14.78
N MET A 99 -12.42 7.17 14.46
CA MET A 99 -11.65 6.08 15.04
C MET A 99 -11.34 6.36 16.51
N SER A 100 -11.20 5.30 17.32
CA SER A 100 -10.76 5.45 18.70
C SER A 100 -9.32 5.97 18.76
N THR A 101 -8.93 6.60 19.87
CA THR A 101 -7.56 7.12 20.04
C THR A 101 -6.52 6.00 19.98
N THR A 102 -6.84 4.82 20.52
CA THR A 102 -5.97 3.65 20.63
C THR A 102 -6.05 2.67 19.46
N LEU A 103 -7.05 2.82 18.57
CA LEU A 103 -7.32 1.89 17.46
C LEU A 103 -7.61 0.45 17.92
N SER A 104 -8.07 0.28 19.16
CA SER A 104 -8.30 -1.05 19.74
C SER A 104 -9.39 -1.87 19.06
N GLU A 105 -10.27 -1.21 18.31
CA GLU A 105 -11.32 -1.82 17.49
C GLU A 105 -10.77 -2.60 16.28
N PHE A 106 -9.49 -2.39 15.91
CA PHE A 106 -8.84 -3.09 14.82
C PHE A 106 -7.98 -4.26 15.35
N PRO A 107 -8.04 -5.42 14.67
CA PRO A 107 -7.27 -6.61 15.03
C PRO A 107 -5.78 -6.45 14.71
N LEU A 108 -4.94 -7.26 15.34
CA LEU A 108 -3.49 -7.29 15.12
C LEU A 108 -3.08 -8.26 14.01
N ASP A 109 -3.88 -9.30 13.74
CA ASP A 109 -3.68 -10.21 12.62
C ASP A 109 -5.04 -10.57 12.00
N THR A 110 -5.19 -10.29 10.71
CA THR A 110 -6.39 -10.58 9.91
C THR A 110 -6.21 -11.76 8.97
N ARG A 111 -5.05 -12.42 8.99
CA ARG A 111 -4.78 -13.57 8.15
C ARG A 111 -5.55 -14.78 8.66
N ARG A 112 -6.05 -15.53 7.69
CA ARG A 112 -6.71 -16.82 7.88
C ARG A 112 -6.16 -17.80 6.86
N PHE A 113 -6.37 -19.08 7.12
CA PHE A 113 -5.82 -20.17 6.33
C PHE A 113 -6.94 -21.10 5.88
N ASN A 114 -6.93 -21.46 4.60
CA ASN A 114 -7.78 -22.47 4.01
C ASN A 114 -6.89 -23.61 3.48
N SER A 115 -6.98 -24.77 4.13
CA SER A 115 -6.11 -25.91 3.84
C SER A 115 -6.33 -26.49 2.44
N GLN A 116 -7.56 -26.49 1.93
CA GLN A 116 -7.86 -26.98 0.58
C GLN A 116 -7.24 -26.04 -0.46
N ALA A 117 -7.42 -24.73 -0.30
CA ALA A 117 -6.79 -23.74 -1.17
C ALA A 117 -5.25 -23.81 -1.14
N ALA A 118 -4.66 -24.08 0.03
CA ALA A 118 -3.22 -24.28 0.16
C ALA A 118 -2.74 -25.52 -0.59
N ALA A 119 -3.43 -26.65 -0.44
CA ALA A 119 -3.12 -27.89 -1.14
C ALA A 119 -3.19 -27.72 -2.66
N LEU A 120 -4.12 -26.90 -3.14
CA LEU A 120 -4.32 -26.57 -4.56
C LEU A 120 -3.47 -25.40 -5.06
N LYS A 121 -2.48 -24.94 -4.27
CA LYS A 121 -1.57 -23.85 -4.63
C LYS A 121 -2.29 -22.55 -5.02
N LEU A 122 -3.42 -22.24 -4.38
CA LEU A 122 -4.22 -21.06 -4.70
C LEU A 122 -3.73 -19.80 -3.99
N LEU A 123 -3.56 -18.73 -4.75
CA LEU A 123 -3.27 -17.38 -4.27
C LEU A 123 -4.54 -16.52 -4.30
N ASP A 124 -4.89 -15.90 -3.17
CA ASP A 124 -6.15 -15.16 -3.03
C ASP A 124 -6.12 -13.79 -3.74
N LEU A 125 -6.93 -13.64 -4.80
CA LEU A 125 -7.01 -12.41 -5.60
C LEU A 125 -7.39 -11.18 -4.76
N LYS A 126 -8.38 -11.32 -3.88
CA LYS A 126 -8.87 -10.23 -3.02
C LYS A 126 -7.75 -9.74 -2.09
N SER A 127 -7.00 -10.65 -1.47
CA SER A 127 -5.93 -10.30 -0.54
C SER A 127 -4.78 -9.58 -1.22
N ILE A 128 -4.37 -10.03 -2.42
CA ILE A 128 -3.35 -9.33 -3.21
C ILE A 128 -3.86 -7.94 -3.64
N ALA A 129 -5.10 -7.84 -4.13
CA ALA A 129 -5.71 -6.56 -4.47
C ALA A 129 -5.73 -5.59 -3.28
N LEU A 130 -6.08 -6.09 -2.08
CA LEU A 130 -6.12 -5.28 -0.86
C LEU A 130 -4.73 -4.74 -0.49
N THR A 131 -3.69 -5.57 -0.54
CA THR A 131 -2.32 -5.11 -0.25
C THR A 131 -1.86 -4.05 -1.24
N LEU A 132 -2.05 -4.29 -2.55
CA LEU A 132 -1.67 -3.33 -3.60
C LEU A 132 -2.42 -2.00 -3.43
N LEU A 133 -3.70 -2.04 -3.06
CA LEU A 133 -4.48 -0.83 -2.79
C LEU A 133 -3.95 -0.03 -1.60
N ILE A 134 -3.53 -0.68 -0.53
CA ILE A 134 -2.98 0.01 0.66
C ILE A 134 -1.63 0.64 0.36
N GLU A 135 -0.82 -0.03 -0.44
CA GLU A 135 0.44 0.51 -0.93
C GLU A 135 0.21 1.80 -1.74
N GLU A 136 -0.75 1.76 -2.67
CA GLU A 136 -1.18 2.91 -3.46
C GLU A 136 -2.03 3.93 -2.67
N MET A 137 -2.24 3.69 -1.37
CA MET A 137 -2.74 4.67 -0.42
C MET A 137 -1.62 5.34 0.39
N GLY A 138 -0.36 4.95 0.20
CA GLY A 138 0.83 5.59 0.77
C GLY A 138 1.48 4.83 1.93
N LEU A 139 1.20 3.54 2.11
CA LEU A 139 1.89 2.72 3.12
C LEU A 139 2.97 1.84 2.48
N ALA A 140 4.11 1.75 3.14
CA ALA A 140 5.17 0.82 2.79
C ALA A 140 5.10 -0.40 3.71
N ASP A 141 5.80 -1.48 3.35
CA ASP A 141 5.95 -2.68 4.17
C ASP A 141 6.56 -2.32 5.55
N PRO A 142 5.78 -2.39 6.64
CA PRO A 142 6.27 -1.98 7.94
C PRO A 142 7.18 -3.03 8.58
N GLU A 143 7.06 -4.30 8.19
CA GLU A 143 7.98 -5.35 8.61
C GLU A 143 9.35 -5.18 7.96
N ARG A 144 9.42 -4.97 6.64
CA ARG A 144 10.68 -4.77 5.90
C ARG A 144 11.33 -3.40 6.10
N PHE A 145 10.56 -2.37 6.46
CA PHE A 145 11.10 -1.03 6.67
C PHE A 145 11.06 -0.61 8.15
N THR A 146 11.00 -1.59 9.06
CA THR A 146 11.30 -1.31 10.47
C THR A 146 12.73 -0.81 10.60
N TRP A 147 13.68 -1.45 9.92
CA TRP A 147 15.08 -1.06 9.89
C TRP A 147 15.55 -0.81 8.45
N CYS A 148 16.46 0.13 8.28
CA CYS A 148 16.80 0.67 6.96
C CYS A 148 18.26 1.07 6.93
N LEU A 149 19.02 0.65 5.91
CA LEU A 149 20.38 1.14 5.72
C LEU A 149 20.34 2.57 5.16
N ARG A 150 21.04 3.50 5.80
CA ARG A 150 21.11 4.92 5.37
C ARG A 150 22.41 5.26 4.65
N THR A 151 23.51 4.62 5.04
CA THR A 151 24.82 4.79 4.42
C THR A 151 25.57 3.47 4.46
N HIS A 152 26.46 3.29 3.47
CA HIS A 152 27.42 2.20 3.40
C HIS A 152 28.79 2.79 3.04
N VAL A 153 29.82 2.46 3.83
CA VAL A 153 31.21 2.86 3.61
C VAL A 153 32.10 1.63 3.63
N ASP A 154 32.87 1.45 2.56
CA ASP A 154 33.86 0.38 2.45
C ASP A 154 35.20 0.81 3.02
N PHE A 155 35.85 -0.10 3.74
CA PHE A 155 37.23 0.05 4.20
C PHE A 155 38.11 -1.04 3.58
N PRO A 156 39.45 -0.89 3.58
CA PRO A 156 40.34 -1.94 3.12
C PRO A 156 40.11 -3.28 3.85
N GLY A 157 39.98 -4.38 3.09
CA GLY A 157 39.65 -5.70 3.62
C GLY A 157 38.14 -5.97 3.67
N PRO A 158 37.67 -6.95 4.46
CA PRO A 158 36.25 -7.31 4.56
C PRO A 158 35.47 -6.42 5.55
N ILE A 159 35.86 -5.14 5.66
CA ILE A 159 35.32 -4.22 6.68
C ILE A 159 34.37 -3.24 5.99
N HIS A 160 33.09 -3.32 6.36
CA HIS A 160 32.04 -2.44 5.86
C HIS A 160 31.37 -1.76 7.06
N GLN A 161 31.09 -0.46 6.94
CA GLN A 161 30.36 0.30 7.95
C GLN A 161 29.00 0.73 7.41
N TYR A 162 28.00 0.63 8.27
CA TYR A 162 26.62 0.94 7.94
C TYR A 162 26.02 1.88 8.98
N ALA A 163 25.26 2.87 8.51
CA ALA A 163 24.32 3.58 9.37
C ALA A 163 22.94 2.94 9.21
N VAL A 164 22.35 2.47 10.31
CA VAL A 164 21.01 1.88 10.32
C VAL A 164 20.04 2.87 10.95
N ILE A 165 18.93 3.12 10.27
CA ILE A 165 17.86 4.01 10.71
C ILE A 165 16.54 3.24 10.79
N MET A 166 15.54 3.86 11.41
CA MET A 166 14.19 3.32 11.56
C MET A 166 13.22 4.12 10.70
N ARG A 167 12.33 3.43 9.98
CA ARG A 167 11.30 4.05 9.13
C ARG A 167 9.91 3.51 9.43
N ASN A 168 9.69 3.16 10.69
CA ASN A 168 8.46 2.63 11.21
C ASN A 168 8.01 3.45 12.44
N PHE A 169 6.72 3.74 12.54
CA PHE A 169 6.16 4.71 13.50
C PHE A 169 4.93 4.15 14.20
N ASP A 170 4.85 4.39 15.51
CA ASP A 170 3.70 3.99 16.31
C ASP A 170 2.40 4.66 15.81
N PRO A 171 1.31 3.92 15.59
CA PRO A 171 0.08 4.46 15.01
C PRO A 171 -0.67 5.46 15.89
N VAL A 172 -0.33 5.57 17.18
CA VAL A 172 -1.00 6.45 18.14
C VAL A 172 -0.13 7.67 18.48
N THR A 173 1.13 7.44 18.80
CA THR A 173 2.09 8.46 19.25
C THR A 173 2.94 9.02 18.10
N TRP A 174 3.05 8.27 17.00
CA TRP A 174 3.90 8.55 15.84
C TRP A 174 5.39 8.66 16.15
N ALA A 175 5.80 8.17 17.32
CA ALA A 175 7.21 8.00 17.64
C ALA A 175 7.78 6.81 16.84
N PRO A 176 9.09 6.81 16.50
CA PRO A 176 9.72 5.66 15.89
C PRO A 176 9.49 4.38 16.71
N SER A 177 9.11 3.30 16.04
CA SER A 177 8.77 2.01 16.65
C SER A 177 9.51 0.84 16.02
N LYS A 178 9.87 -0.13 16.87
CA LYS A 178 10.47 -1.42 16.49
C LYS A 178 9.44 -2.54 16.34
N TYR A 179 8.17 -2.21 16.49
CA TYR A 179 7.11 -3.19 16.59
C TYR A 179 6.19 -3.09 15.39
N VAL A 180 5.61 -4.22 15.01
CA VAL A 180 4.50 -4.30 14.05
C VAL A 180 3.47 -5.26 14.61
N ASN A 181 2.24 -4.79 14.81
CA ASN A 181 1.09 -5.48 15.35
C ASN A 181 1.36 -6.34 16.60
N GLY A 182 2.20 -5.85 17.50
CA GLY A 182 2.60 -6.52 18.74
C GLY A 182 3.91 -7.31 18.64
N THR A 183 4.41 -7.59 17.44
CA THR A 183 5.67 -8.31 17.21
C THR A 183 6.85 -7.35 17.27
N LEU A 184 7.87 -7.67 18.08
CA LEU A 184 9.11 -6.89 18.19
C LEU A 184 10.14 -7.36 17.16
N TYR A 185 10.70 -6.42 16.39
CA TYR A 185 11.74 -6.67 15.40
C TYR A 185 13.09 -6.06 15.80
N THR A 186 14.14 -6.79 15.44
CA THR A 186 15.55 -6.35 15.38
C THR A 186 16.07 -6.59 13.95
N TYR A 187 17.34 -6.27 13.68
CA TYR A 187 17.94 -6.49 12.37
C TYR A 187 19.26 -7.24 12.45
N ILE A 188 19.62 -7.88 11.35
CA ILE A 188 21.00 -8.28 11.02
C ILE A 188 21.39 -7.61 9.70
N VAL A 189 22.62 -7.13 9.58
CA VAL A 189 23.09 -6.60 8.29
C VAL A 189 23.62 -7.76 7.46
N VAL A 190 23.02 -7.95 6.29
CA VAL A 190 23.45 -8.95 5.31
C VAL A 190 24.00 -8.24 4.09
N GLN A 191 25.01 -8.83 3.47
CA GLN A 191 25.58 -8.36 2.20
C GLN A 191 25.57 -9.51 1.21
N SER A 192 25.18 -9.19 -0.03
CA SER A 192 25.26 -10.16 -1.12
C SER A 192 26.71 -10.49 -1.42
N VAL A 193 27.03 -11.78 -1.37
CA VAL A 193 28.37 -12.30 -1.72
C VAL A 193 28.46 -12.64 -3.21
N TYR A 194 27.30 -12.79 -3.88
CA TYR A 194 27.18 -13.19 -5.28
C TYR A 194 26.08 -12.36 -5.96
N GLY A 195 26.46 -11.37 -6.76
CA GLY A 195 25.52 -10.47 -7.45
C GLY A 195 25.95 -9.00 -7.37
N PRO A 196 25.07 -8.05 -7.74
CA PRO A 196 25.35 -6.63 -7.52
C PRO A 196 25.62 -6.39 -6.03
N ASP A 197 26.56 -5.48 -5.73
CA ASP A 197 26.90 -5.10 -4.36
C ASP A 197 25.67 -4.49 -3.67
N LEU A 198 25.00 -5.32 -2.89
CA LEU A 198 23.74 -5.05 -2.22
C LEU A 198 23.88 -5.43 -0.75
N SER A 199 23.51 -4.51 0.12
CA SER A 199 23.41 -4.73 1.55
C SER A 199 22.01 -4.41 2.02
N ASP A 200 21.56 -5.13 3.04
CA ASP A 200 20.23 -4.94 3.63
C ASP A 200 20.28 -5.08 5.16
N ALA A 201 19.40 -4.35 5.85
CA ALA A 201 19.16 -4.48 7.28
C ALA A 201 18.03 -5.48 7.54
N LEU A 202 18.26 -6.74 7.18
CA LEU A 202 17.25 -7.80 7.23
C LEU A 202 16.59 -7.91 8.61
N GLU A 203 15.28 -7.71 8.65
CA GLU A 203 14.48 -7.80 9.86
C GLU A 203 14.30 -9.22 10.35
N THR A 204 14.40 -9.36 11.67
CA THR A 204 14.24 -10.61 12.40
C THR A 204 13.44 -10.34 13.65
N THR A 205 12.51 -11.23 13.98
CA THR A 205 11.78 -11.11 15.23
C THR A 205 12.69 -11.41 16.42
N VAL A 206 12.46 -10.69 17.53
CA VAL A 206 13.17 -10.97 18.78
C VAL A 206 12.65 -12.25 19.42
N ASP A 207 11.34 -12.50 19.30
CA ASP A 207 10.74 -13.79 19.60
C ASP A 207 10.63 -14.62 18.30
N PRO A 208 11.39 -15.73 18.16
CA PRO A 208 11.34 -16.58 16.97
C PRO A 208 9.97 -17.24 16.73
N LEU A 209 9.10 -17.28 17.74
CA LEU A 209 7.75 -17.85 17.64
C LEU A 209 6.67 -16.79 17.35
N ALA A 210 7.05 -15.51 17.32
CA ALA A 210 6.11 -14.44 17.01
C ALA A 210 5.63 -14.52 15.55
N PRO A 211 4.39 -14.13 15.27
CA PRO A 211 3.88 -14.11 13.90
C PRO A 211 4.62 -13.06 13.07
N LEU A 212 5.13 -13.50 11.91
CA LEU A 212 5.79 -12.67 10.89
C LEU A 212 4.77 -12.11 9.90
N GLY A 213 5.03 -10.94 9.31
CA GLY A 213 4.27 -10.42 8.16
C GLY A 213 2.77 -10.27 8.43
N THR A 214 2.46 -9.67 9.57
CA THR A 214 1.10 -9.50 10.09
C THR A 214 0.35 -8.36 9.41
N ALA A 215 1.04 -7.26 9.07
CA ALA A 215 0.42 -6.12 8.42
C ALA A 215 -0.03 -6.51 7.01
N VAL A 216 -1.14 -5.92 6.55
CA VAL A 216 -1.60 -6.14 5.17
C VAL A 216 -0.65 -5.46 4.18
N ALA A 217 -0.03 -4.34 4.57
CA ALA A 217 1.00 -3.63 3.79
C ALA A 217 2.28 -4.45 3.54
N SER A 218 2.51 -5.54 4.27
CA SER A 218 3.74 -6.35 4.19
C SER A 218 3.84 -7.30 2.99
N PHE A 219 2.80 -7.37 2.16
CA PHE A 219 2.70 -8.35 1.06
C PHE A 219 2.91 -9.81 1.48
N SER A 220 2.82 -10.13 2.78
CA SER A 220 3.17 -11.44 3.34
C SER A 220 2.03 -12.45 3.28
N ILE A 221 1.31 -12.49 2.14
CA ILE A 221 0.26 -13.48 1.87
C ILE A 221 0.79 -14.58 0.96
N GLY A 222 0.60 -15.82 1.37
CA GLY A 222 1.04 -17.02 0.64
C GLY A 222 -0.14 -17.90 0.23
N LEU A 223 0.19 -19.07 -0.34
CA LEU A 223 -0.79 -20.04 -0.81
C LEU A 223 -1.77 -20.45 0.30
N GLY A 224 -3.07 -20.44 -0.04
CA GLY A 224 -4.17 -20.75 0.87
C GLY A 224 -4.37 -19.77 2.03
N ARG A 225 -3.61 -18.67 2.10
CA ARG A 225 -3.82 -17.60 3.08
C ARG A 225 -4.64 -16.47 2.47
N PHE A 226 -5.47 -15.84 3.29
CA PHE A 226 -6.24 -14.66 2.90
C PHE A 226 -6.43 -13.67 4.07
N TYR A 227 -6.60 -12.39 3.76
CA TYR A 227 -6.90 -11.33 4.73
C TYR A 227 -8.41 -11.14 4.91
N THR A 228 -8.90 -11.04 6.15
CA THR A 228 -10.31 -10.71 6.41
C THR A 228 -10.60 -9.22 6.54
N GLY A 229 -9.56 -8.39 6.63
CA GLY A 229 -9.64 -6.95 6.87
C GLY A 229 -8.26 -6.33 7.05
N LEU A 230 -8.21 -5.07 7.51
CA LEU A 230 -6.96 -4.38 7.85
C LEU A 230 -6.52 -4.66 9.29
N THR A 231 -5.21 -4.60 9.53
CA THR A 231 -4.67 -4.60 10.89
C THR A 231 -4.69 -3.20 11.51
N ARG A 232 -4.46 -3.14 12.82
CA ARG A 232 -4.36 -1.89 13.58
C ARG A 232 -3.32 -0.94 13.00
N ASP A 233 -2.18 -1.49 12.58
CA ASP A 233 -1.06 -0.68 12.11
C ASP A 233 -1.32 -0.13 10.71
N ASP A 234 -1.90 -0.95 9.81
CA ASP A 234 -2.38 -0.48 8.50
C ASP A 234 -3.35 0.70 8.67
N VAL A 235 -4.35 0.55 9.54
CA VAL A 235 -5.33 1.62 9.81
C VAL A 235 -4.68 2.82 10.50
N GLY A 236 -3.67 2.58 11.33
CA GLY A 236 -2.89 3.62 11.99
C GLY A 236 -2.16 4.53 11.02
N GLY A 237 -1.50 3.94 10.02
CA GLY A 237 -0.84 4.69 8.95
C GLY A 237 -1.84 5.48 8.09
N LEU A 238 -2.95 4.85 7.71
CA LEU A 238 -4.02 5.55 6.98
C LEU A 238 -4.61 6.69 7.82
N ARG A 239 -4.85 6.49 9.12
CA ARG A 239 -5.34 7.54 10.03
C ARG A 239 -4.33 8.67 10.14
N TYR A 240 -3.04 8.37 10.25
CA TYR A 240 -1.98 9.38 10.27
C TYR A 240 -2.06 10.27 9.03
N MET A 241 -2.12 9.69 7.83
CA MET A 241 -2.18 10.46 6.60
C MET A 241 -3.49 11.23 6.43
N LEU A 242 -4.62 10.61 6.76
CA LEU A 242 -5.95 11.14 6.43
C LEU A 242 -6.57 12.04 7.52
N ARG A 243 -6.03 12.07 8.75
CA ARG A 243 -6.58 12.91 9.83
C ARG A 243 -6.61 14.39 9.43
N LYS A 244 -7.66 15.10 9.84
CA LYS A 244 -7.81 16.54 9.58
C LYS A 244 -6.71 17.41 10.20
N SER A 245 -6.15 16.97 11.33
CA SER A 245 -5.04 17.68 11.97
C SER A 245 -3.71 17.56 11.21
N ASN A 246 -3.60 16.64 10.24
CA ASN A 246 -2.44 16.55 9.38
C ASN A 246 -2.56 17.54 8.23
N ARG A 247 -1.77 18.61 8.29
CA ARG A 247 -1.87 19.76 7.40
C ARG A 247 -0.58 19.97 6.63
N ASN A 248 -0.67 19.87 5.31
CA ASN A 248 0.46 20.07 4.40
C ASN A 248 0.08 21.07 3.31
N TYR A 249 1.07 21.82 2.82
CA TYR A 249 0.92 22.52 1.55
C TYR A 249 0.94 21.50 0.43
N GLU A 250 -0.17 21.40 -0.29
CA GLU A 250 -0.37 20.40 -1.33
C GLU A 250 -0.97 21.07 -2.56
N ASN A 251 -0.71 20.52 -3.74
CA ASN A 251 -1.40 20.88 -4.98
C ASN A 251 -2.76 20.18 -5.08
N ILE A 252 -3.72 20.74 -5.81
CA ILE A 252 -4.86 19.94 -6.29
C ILE A 252 -4.37 18.94 -7.36
N LEU A 253 -5.14 17.89 -7.61
CA LEU A 253 -4.84 16.99 -8.73
C LEU A 253 -4.75 17.76 -10.06
N PRO A 254 -3.82 17.38 -10.97
CA PRO A 254 -3.45 18.20 -12.14
C PRO A 254 -4.58 18.41 -13.15
N ASP A 255 -5.57 17.52 -13.20
CA ASP A 255 -6.72 17.55 -14.10
C ASP A 255 -7.98 18.16 -13.46
N MET A 256 -7.85 18.79 -12.29
CA MET A 256 -8.94 19.52 -11.62
C MET A 256 -9.24 20.83 -12.32
N LEU A 257 -10.51 21.01 -12.68
CA LEU A 257 -11.05 22.20 -13.33
C LEU A 257 -12.08 22.89 -12.43
N PRO A 258 -12.30 24.20 -12.57
CA PRO A 258 -13.35 24.88 -11.83
C PRO A 258 -14.73 24.30 -12.18
N ALA A 259 -15.53 24.04 -11.14
CA ALA A 259 -16.90 23.55 -11.33
C ALA A 259 -17.87 24.73 -11.49
N ALA A 260 -18.43 24.87 -12.70
CA ALA A 260 -19.46 25.86 -13.00
C ALA A 260 -20.85 25.43 -12.46
N GLY A 261 -21.69 26.42 -12.17
CA GLY A 261 -23.02 26.21 -11.59
C GLY A 261 -24.07 25.81 -12.63
N GLY A 262 -24.20 24.52 -12.91
CA GLY A 262 -25.34 23.98 -13.67
C GLY A 262 -25.13 22.51 -14.11
N PRO A 263 -26.21 21.75 -14.39
CA PRO A 263 -26.11 20.42 -15.00
C PRO A 263 -25.62 20.45 -16.46
N TRP A 264 -25.79 21.58 -17.16
CA TRP A 264 -25.51 21.74 -18.59
C TRP A 264 -24.24 22.54 -18.90
N THR A 265 -23.51 22.99 -17.88
CA THR A 265 -22.28 23.76 -18.07
C THR A 265 -21.13 22.83 -18.49
N PRO A 266 -20.38 23.14 -19.55
CA PRO A 266 -19.19 22.38 -19.93
C PRO A 266 -18.19 22.26 -18.78
N VAL A 267 -17.42 21.16 -18.76
CA VAL A 267 -16.34 20.98 -17.80
C VAL A 267 -15.30 22.09 -18.01
N GLY A 268 -14.91 22.77 -16.92
CA GLY A 268 -14.03 23.96 -16.95
C GLY A 268 -14.72 25.32 -17.15
N GLY A 269 -16.03 25.34 -17.45
CA GLY A 269 -16.79 26.57 -17.66
C GLY A 269 -16.37 27.36 -18.91
N THR A 270 -17.13 28.42 -19.23
CA THR A 270 -16.93 29.22 -20.45
C THR A 270 -15.68 30.14 -20.39
N ASN A 271 -15.11 30.37 -19.20
CA ASN A 271 -13.98 31.28 -18.96
C ASN A 271 -12.81 30.57 -18.26
N ASN A 272 -12.31 29.47 -18.85
CA ASN A 272 -11.14 28.74 -18.33
C ASN A 272 -9.79 29.50 -18.53
N GLN A 273 -9.85 30.77 -18.96
CA GLN A 273 -8.71 31.64 -19.26
C GLN A 273 -8.91 32.99 -18.55
N GLY A 274 -8.60 33.07 -17.24
CA GLY A 274 -8.17 34.34 -16.64
C GLY A 274 -8.93 34.93 -15.43
N THR A 275 -10.16 34.51 -15.08
CA THR A 275 -10.91 35.15 -13.96
C THR A 275 -11.39 34.23 -12.84
N ASN A 276 -11.33 32.91 -13.02
CA ASN A 276 -11.81 31.94 -12.03
C ASN A 276 -10.79 30.80 -11.83
N LEU A 277 -9.53 31.19 -11.59
CA LEU A 277 -8.43 30.26 -11.38
C LEU A 277 -8.58 29.55 -10.03
N LEU A 278 -8.45 28.23 -10.04
CA LEU A 278 -8.42 27.44 -8.81
C LEU A 278 -7.13 27.74 -8.03
N VAL A 279 -7.25 27.71 -6.70
CA VAL A 279 -6.08 27.73 -5.82
C VAL A 279 -5.42 26.35 -5.92
N ASN A 280 -4.33 26.29 -6.69
CA ASN A 280 -3.60 25.05 -6.90
C ASN A 280 -2.91 24.59 -5.62
N VAL A 281 -1.91 25.35 -5.16
CA VAL A 281 -1.14 25.03 -3.94
C VAL A 281 -1.67 25.81 -2.75
N ALA A 282 -2.05 25.11 -1.69
CA ALA A 282 -2.49 25.69 -0.43
C ALA A 282 -2.33 24.71 0.73
N LEU A 283 -2.39 25.23 1.96
CA LEU A 283 -2.41 24.42 3.16
C LEU A 283 -3.75 23.67 3.27
N ARG A 284 -3.70 22.34 3.20
CA ARG A 284 -4.86 21.44 3.21
C ARG A 284 -4.80 20.46 4.35
N GLU A 285 -5.96 20.17 4.92
CA GLU A 285 -6.13 19.09 5.90
C GLU A 285 -6.20 17.74 5.20
N GLY A 286 -5.89 16.66 5.91
CA GLY A 286 -6.22 15.32 5.46
C GLY A 286 -7.73 15.17 5.20
N VAL A 287 -8.10 14.37 4.20
CA VAL A 287 -9.48 14.28 3.72
C VAL A 287 -10.45 13.60 4.69
N ASP A 288 -9.96 13.10 5.83
CA ASP A 288 -10.69 12.40 6.89
C ASP A 288 -11.24 11.03 6.49
N LYS A 289 -11.73 10.89 5.25
CA LYS A 289 -12.18 9.63 4.67
C LYS A 289 -12.02 9.66 3.15
N VAL A 290 -11.43 8.59 2.64
CA VAL A 290 -11.42 8.24 1.22
C VAL A 290 -12.55 7.26 0.97
N VAL A 291 -13.23 7.41 -0.17
CA VAL A 291 -14.28 6.50 -0.65
C VAL A 291 -13.94 6.11 -2.08
N PHE A 292 -13.82 4.81 -2.29
CA PHE A 292 -13.62 4.23 -3.61
C PHE A 292 -14.97 4.01 -4.29
N LYS A 293 -15.09 4.48 -5.53
CA LYS A 293 -16.31 4.35 -6.32
C LYS A 293 -16.00 3.76 -7.68
N GLN A 294 -16.70 2.69 -8.03
CA GLN A 294 -16.53 2.08 -9.35
C GLN A 294 -17.02 3.02 -10.44
N MET A 295 -16.20 3.23 -11.46
CA MET A 295 -16.57 3.95 -12.67
C MET A 295 -17.57 3.10 -13.47
N ARG A 296 -18.55 3.74 -14.11
CA ARG A 296 -19.55 3.01 -14.91
C ARG A 296 -18.88 2.45 -16.16
N ASN A 297 -19.28 1.25 -16.53
CA ASN A 297 -18.91 0.61 -17.78
C ASN A 297 -20.13 0.50 -18.71
N GLU A 298 -19.88 0.49 -20.01
CA GLU A 298 -20.89 0.13 -20.99
C GLU A 298 -21.06 -1.40 -21.01
N PHE A 299 -22.32 -1.86 -20.99
CA PHE A 299 -22.69 -3.28 -21.12
C PHE A 299 -22.04 -4.26 -20.14
N GLY A 300 -21.44 -3.78 -19.04
CA GLY A 300 -20.75 -4.62 -18.06
C GLY A 300 -19.39 -5.15 -18.53
N ILE A 301 -18.85 -4.67 -19.66
CA ILE A 301 -17.66 -5.25 -20.31
C ILE A 301 -16.60 -4.19 -20.67
N GLY A 302 -15.68 -3.91 -19.74
CA GLY A 302 -14.37 -3.28 -19.97
C GLY A 302 -14.32 -1.84 -20.50
N LEU A 303 -15.32 -1.39 -21.27
CA LEU A 303 -15.36 -0.06 -21.86
C LEU A 303 -15.92 0.93 -20.82
N LEU A 304 -15.09 1.84 -20.36
CA LEU A 304 -15.46 2.80 -19.31
C LEU A 304 -16.15 4.03 -19.92
N ILE A 305 -17.25 4.44 -19.30
CA ILE A 305 -18.03 5.60 -19.73
C ILE A 305 -17.40 6.85 -19.09
N PRO A 306 -17.06 7.90 -19.87
CA PRO A 306 -16.57 9.14 -19.32
C PRO A 306 -17.48 9.70 -18.22
N GLN A 307 -16.90 10.10 -17.09
CA GLN A 307 -17.65 10.63 -15.95
C GLN A 307 -17.11 11.98 -15.51
N THR A 308 -18.02 12.86 -15.08
CA THR A 308 -17.62 14.09 -14.39
C THR A 308 -17.80 13.92 -12.89
N ASN A 309 -16.70 13.91 -12.16
CA ASN A 309 -16.72 13.96 -10.70
C ASN A 309 -16.60 15.41 -10.23
N LYS A 310 -17.42 15.79 -9.25
CA LYS A 310 -17.41 17.12 -8.64
C LYS A 310 -16.94 16.99 -7.20
N TYR A 311 -16.03 17.86 -6.79
CA TYR A 311 -15.42 17.89 -5.48
C TYR A 311 -15.59 19.26 -4.84
N THR A 312 -15.63 19.29 -3.51
CA THR A 312 -15.46 20.52 -2.74
C THR A 312 -14.11 20.42 -2.06
N ASP A 313 -13.17 21.24 -2.54
CA ASP A 313 -11.84 21.38 -1.95
C ASP A 313 -11.90 22.41 -0.82
N GLU A 314 -11.25 22.09 0.30
CA GLU A 314 -11.20 22.92 1.51
C GLU A 314 -9.74 23.21 1.84
N PHE A 315 -9.38 24.49 1.93
CA PHE A 315 -8.00 24.92 2.14
C PHE A 315 -7.94 26.16 3.03
N PHE A 316 -6.78 26.41 3.65
CA PHE A 316 -6.58 27.60 4.48
C PHE A 316 -6.04 28.77 3.67
N VAL A 317 -6.63 29.94 3.90
CA VAL A 317 -6.14 31.22 3.40
C VAL A 317 -5.58 32.03 4.57
N SER A 318 -4.35 32.54 4.43
CA SER A 318 -3.74 33.42 5.43
C SER A 318 -4.56 34.69 5.61
N ASN A 319 -4.77 35.10 6.86
CA ASN A 319 -5.39 36.39 7.19
C ASN A 319 -4.36 37.51 7.42
N GLY A 320 -3.07 37.26 7.18
CA GLY A 320 -1.98 38.22 7.39
C GLY A 320 -1.68 38.58 8.85
N ARG A 321 -2.36 37.95 9.82
CA ARG A 321 -2.23 38.21 11.27
C ARG A 321 -1.91 36.94 12.08
N GLY A 322 -1.25 35.96 11.44
CA GLY A 322 -0.88 34.70 12.09
C GLY A 322 -2.02 33.67 12.24
N GLY A 323 -3.17 33.90 11.59
CA GLY A 323 -4.28 32.94 11.53
C GLY A 323 -4.65 32.55 10.10
N GLY A 324 -5.40 31.46 9.95
CA GLY A 324 -5.95 31.00 8.67
C GLY A 324 -7.47 30.93 8.72
N ARG A 325 -8.14 31.35 7.64
CA ARG A 325 -9.58 31.09 7.44
C ARG A 325 -9.75 29.92 6.49
N LEU A 326 -10.65 28.99 6.83
CA LEU A 326 -11.03 27.91 5.91
C LEU A 326 -11.81 28.50 4.73
N ALA A 327 -11.28 28.33 3.53
CA ALA A 327 -11.92 28.65 2.26
C ALA A 327 -12.34 27.36 1.55
N LYS A 328 -13.30 27.47 0.64
CA LYS A 328 -13.79 26.35 -0.16
C LYS A 328 -13.82 26.73 -1.62
N GLN A 329 -13.44 25.81 -2.49
CA GLN A 329 -13.61 25.94 -3.93
C GLN A 329 -14.29 24.70 -4.50
N LYS A 330 -15.13 24.89 -5.53
CA LYS A 330 -15.78 23.79 -6.22
C LYS A 330 -14.94 23.40 -7.42
N THR A 331 -14.50 22.15 -7.45
CA THR A 331 -13.68 21.60 -8.53
C THR A 331 -14.40 20.42 -9.19
N GLN A 332 -13.97 20.07 -10.38
CA GLN A 332 -14.49 18.93 -11.12
C GLN A 332 -13.41 18.31 -12.00
N ARG A 333 -13.54 17.02 -12.29
CA ARG A 333 -12.66 16.26 -13.18
C ARG A 333 -13.49 15.51 -14.20
N GLY A 334 -13.14 15.65 -15.48
CA GLY A 334 -13.67 14.83 -16.55
C GLY A 334 -12.79 13.60 -16.72
N LEU A 335 -13.24 12.45 -16.22
CA LEU A 335 -12.49 11.21 -16.21
C LEU A 335 -12.88 10.36 -17.41
N VAL A 336 -11.92 10.05 -18.27
CA VAL A 336 -12.02 9.04 -19.34
C VAL A 336 -11.47 7.69 -18.89
N LEU A 337 -10.59 7.71 -17.89
CA LEU A 337 -10.04 6.55 -17.18
C LEU A 337 -10.28 6.75 -15.68
N PRO A 338 -10.36 5.66 -14.89
CA PRO A 338 -10.52 5.75 -13.46
C PRO A 338 -9.18 6.16 -12.82
N ASP A 339 -9.23 6.59 -11.56
CA ASP A 339 -8.02 6.90 -10.80
C ASP A 339 -7.17 5.65 -10.55
N ILE A 340 -7.81 4.48 -10.39
CA ILE A 340 -7.18 3.16 -10.28
C ILE A 340 -7.78 2.21 -11.32
N LEU A 341 -6.98 1.67 -12.22
CA LEU A 341 -7.39 0.70 -13.22
C LEU A 341 -6.80 -0.68 -12.92
N PHE A 342 -7.66 -1.68 -12.78
CA PHE A 342 -7.25 -3.08 -12.67
C PHE A 342 -7.18 -3.73 -14.05
N THR A 343 -6.06 -4.37 -14.35
CA THR A 343 -5.77 -5.05 -15.62
C THR A 343 -5.18 -6.43 -15.35
N ALA A 344 -5.06 -7.25 -16.39
CA ALA A 344 -4.33 -8.52 -16.32
C ALA A 344 -3.42 -8.65 -17.54
N ASP A 345 -2.16 -9.04 -17.34
CA ASP A 345 -1.20 -9.20 -18.44
C ASP A 345 -0.13 -10.24 -18.09
N ASP A 346 0.62 -10.67 -19.09
CA ASP A 346 1.78 -11.55 -18.92
C ASP A 346 2.97 -10.67 -18.49
N ILE A 347 3.23 -10.65 -17.18
CA ILE A 347 4.22 -9.75 -16.56
C ILE A 347 5.37 -10.51 -15.91
N SER A 348 6.59 -10.04 -16.17
CA SER A 348 7.83 -10.53 -15.55
C SER A 348 8.46 -9.45 -14.66
N THR A 349 9.05 -9.84 -13.53
CA THR A 349 9.91 -8.93 -12.74
C THR A 349 11.38 -9.04 -13.19
N PRO A 350 12.27 -8.12 -12.76
CA PRO A 350 13.73 -8.27 -12.92
C PRO A 350 14.36 -9.45 -12.15
N GLY A 351 13.58 -10.47 -11.76
CA GLY A 351 14.01 -11.67 -11.06
C GLY A 351 13.68 -12.95 -11.84
N PRO A 352 14.09 -14.13 -11.34
CA PRO A 352 13.88 -15.40 -12.02
C PRO A 352 12.43 -15.90 -11.97
N TYR A 353 11.55 -15.21 -11.24
CA TYR A 353 10.15 -15.59 -11.04
C TYR A 353 9.20 -14.65 -11.79
N PRO A 354 8.10 -15.17 -12.37
CA PRO A 354 6.97 -14.34 -12.80
C PRO A 354 6.51 -13.42 -11.68
N ALA A 355 6.10 -12.19 -12.01
CA ALA A 355 5.57 -11.29 -10.99
C ALA A 355 4.21 -11.80 -10.51
N VAL A 356 3.83 -11.60 -9.25
CA VAL A 356 2.42 -11.81 -8.85
C VAL A 356 1.56 -10.69 -9.44
N ALA A 357 2.00 -9.45 -9.29
CA ALA A 357 1.37 -8.26 -9.82
C ALA A 357 2.42 -7.19 -10.14
N ALA A 358 2.06 -6.25 -11.00
CA ALA A 358 2.81 -5.03 -11.28
C ALA A 358 1.89 -3.83 -11.05
N ARG A 359 2.48 -2.68 -10.77
CA ARG A 359 1.78 -1.40 -10.69
C ARG A 359 2.67 -0.27 -11.16
N VAL A 360 2.09 0.89 -11.46
CA VAL A 360 2.87 2.10 -11.74
C VAL A 360 3.70 2.47 -10.53
N ASP A 361 4.89 3.02 -10.77
CA ASP A 361 5.74 3.46 -9.67
C ASP A 361 5.29 4.81 -9.08
N THR A 362 5.97 5.24 -8.01
CA THR A 362 5.73 6.53 -7.37
C THR A 362 6.24 7.73 -8.18
N GLY A 363 6.79 7.53 -9.39
CA GLY A 363 7.42 8.58 -10.19
C GLY A 363 6.47 9.69 -10.66
N ASN A 364 5.17 9.40 -10.76
CA ASN A 364 4.14 10.40 -11.08
C ASN A 364 3.57 11.12 -9.85
N TRP A 365 3.97 10.71 -8.63
CA TRP A 365 3.48 11.36 -7.42
C TRP A 365 4.09 12.75 -7.28
N GLN A 366 3.28 13.72 -6.85
CA GLN A 366 3.75 15.10 -6.74
C GLN A 366 4.38 15.33 -5.38
N ASP A 367 5.69 15.52 -5.38
CA ASP A 367 6.41 16.01 -4.22
C ASP A 367 6.09 17.50 -3.97
N ASN A 368 5.67 17.84 -2.75
CA ASN A 368 5.44 19.21 -2.30
C ASN A 368 6.42 19.64 -1.19
N SER A 369 7.54 18.94 -1.01
CA SER A 369 8.61 19.28 -0.06
C SER A 369 9.04 20.75 -0.17
N GLY A 370 9.21 21.26 -1.40
CA GLY A 370 9.55 22.66 -1.66
C GLY A 370 8.49 23.68 -1.20
N ALA A 371 7.20 23.32 -1.22
CA ALA A 371 6.11 24.16 -0.73
C ALA A 371 5.96 24.11 0.80
N ASN A 372 6.44 23.02 1.42
CA ASN A 372 6.41 22.79 2.86
C ASN A 372 7.71 23.23 3.57
N THR A 373 8.72 23.67 2.81
CA THR A 373 9.99 24.15 3.35
C THR A 373 10.25 25.60 2.98
N GLN A 374 10.86 26.34 3.92
CA GLN A 374 11.15 27.75 3.69
C GLN A 374 12.26 27.91 2.64
N GLY A 375 12.00 28.72 1.61
CA GLY A 375 12.99 29.07 0.58
C GLY A 375 13.34 27.94 -0.39
N GLY A 376 12.54 26.87 -0.46
CA GLY A 376 12.78 25.74 -1.36
C GLY A 376 14.04 24.92 -1.00
N LEU A 377 14.55 25.07 0.22
CA LEU A 377 15.73 24.38 0.73
C LEU A 377 15.42 22.97 1.25
N GLY A 378 14.22 22.44 0.95
CA GLY A 378 13.79 21.12 1.38
C GLY A 378 14.66 20.02 0.79
N LEU A 379 15.38 19.32 1.66
CA LEU A 379 16.07 18.05 1.37
C LEU A 379 15.16 16.84 1.62
N ASN A 380 13.89 17.09 1.93
CA ASN A 380 12.92 16.09 2.32
C ASN A 380 12.34 15.42 1.07
N ALA A 381 12.02 14.13 1.19
CA ALA A 381 11.43 13.36 0.11
C ALA A 381 9.89 13.51 0.04
N GLY A 382 9.31 14.46 0.80
CA GLY A 382 7.87 14.75 0.92
C GLY A 382 7.62 15.95 1.86
N PRO A 383 6.36 16.22 2.27
CA PRO A 383 5.16 15.46 1.96
C PRO A 383 4.66 15.74 0.53
N GLY A 384 3.81 14.87 0.01
CA GLY A 384 3.31 14.95 -1.36
C GLY A 384 1.91 14.42 -1.59
N VAL A 385 1.48 14.44 -2.85
CA VAL A 385 0.15 14.03 -3.30
C VAL A 385 0.27 12.87 -4.26
N ILE A 386 -0.44 11.77 -3.96
CA ILE A 386 -0.57 10.62 -4.86
C ILE A 386 -1.42 11.04 -6.06
N GLN A 387 -0.94 10.73 -7.27
CA GLN A 387 -1.58 11.14 -8.51
C GLN A 387 -2.10 9.96 -9.35
N PRO A 388 -3.29 10.08 -9.95
CA PRO A 388 -3.78 9.15 -10.96
C PRO A 388 -3.13 9.42 -12.34
N PRO A 389 -3.22 8.48 -13.30
CA PRO A 389 -3.83 7.15 -13.16
C PRO A 389 -2.85 6.14 -12.53
N ILE A 390 -3.36 5.32 -11.63
CA ILE A 390 -2.68 4.13 -11.12
C ILE A 390 -3.18 2.92 -11.88
N VAL A 391 -2.27 2.15 -12.48
CA VAL A 391 -2.62 0.88 -13.14
C VAL A 391 -2.06 -0.25 -12.30
N ILE A 392 -2.93 -1.16 -11.88
CA ILE A 392 -2.56 -2.40 -11.17
C ILE A 392 -2.81 -3.56 -12.13
N THR A 393 -1.76 -4.31 -12.44
CA THR A 393 -1.77 -5.42 -13.38
C THR A 393 -1.53 -6.72 -12.63
N PHE A 394 -2.50 -7.64 -12.64
CA PHE A 394 -2.31 -8.98 -12.11
C PHE A 394 -1.73 -9.90 -13.18
N ASN A 395 -0.82 -10.79 -12.79
CA ASN A 395 -0.21 -11.70 -13.75
C ASN A 395 -1.22 -12.74 -14.25
N ASN A 396 -1.30 -12.94 -15.57
CA ASN A 396 -2.19 -13.91 -16.21
C ASN A 396 -1.47 -15.15 -16.79
N VAL A 397 -0.16 -15.32 -16.52
CA VAL A 397 0.64 -16.49 -16.96
C VAL A 397 0.02 -17.81 -16.51
N GLY A 398 -0.53 -17.84 -15.29
CA GLY A 398 -1.09 -19.05 -14.68
C GLY A 398 -0.02 -19.89 -13.99
N ASP A 399 -0.27 -21.20 -13.91
CA ASP A 399 0.64 -22.17 -13.28
C ASP A 399 1.96 -22.28 -14.05
N PHE A 400 3.07 -22.44 -13.34
CA PHE A 400 4.39 -22.55 -13.94
C PHE A 400 5.33 -23.36 -13.06
N ASN A 401 6.39 -23.91 -13.66
CA ASN A 401 7.45 -24.61 -12.94
C ASN A 401 8.76 -23.83 -13.03
N PHE A 402 9.44 -23.71 -11.89
CA PHE A 402 10.77 -23.14 -11.80
C PHE A 402 11.80 -24.27 -11.69
N ASN A 403 12.67 -24.36 -12.69
CA ASN A 403 13.68 -25.42 -12.82
C ASN A 403 15.08 -24.84 -12.60
N MET A 404 15.96 -25.62 -11.98
CA MET A 404 17.34 -25.25 -11.69
C MET A 404 18.31 -26.36 -12.10
N VAL A 405 19.24 -26.05 -12.99
CA VAL A 405 20.31 -26.96 -13.38
C VAL A 405 21.44 -26.92 -12.32
N PRO A 406 22.02 -28.07 -11.94
CA PRO A 406 21.81 -29.40 -12.51
C PRO A 406 20.76 -30.30 -11.83
N GLY A 407 20.07 -29.85 -10.77
CA GLY A 407 19.30 -30.75 -9.89
C GLY A 407 17.79 -30.88 -10.16
N PHE A 408 17.18 -29.88 -10.78
CA PHE A 408 15.73 -29.72 -10.91
C PHE A 408 15.39 -29.34 -12.35
N VAL A 409 15.52 -30.30 -13.27
CA VAL A 409 15.63 -30.01 -14.71
C VAL A 409 14.41 -30.42 -15.53
N ASP A 410 13.44 -31.10 -14.92
CA ASP A 410 12.23 -31.59 -15.57
C ASP A 410 10.97 -31.15 -14.81
N GLU A 411 9.81 -31.43 -15.40
CA GLU A 411 8.49 -31.09 -14.86
C GLU A 411 8.13 -31.91 -13.62
N ALA A 412 8.67 -33.12 -13.47
CA ALA A 412 8.40 -34.00 -12.33
C ALA A 412 9.19 -33.59 -11.09
N THR A 413 10.33 -32.92 -11.27
CA THR A 413 11.24 -32.47 -10.21
C THR A 413 11.56 -30.97 -10.33
N PRO A 414 10.55 -30.09 -10.37
CA PRO A 414 10.81 -28.66 -10.39
C PRO A 414 11.39 -28.25 -9.04
N LEU A 415 12.20 -27.19 -9.03
CA LEU A 415 12.72 -26.63 -7.78
C LEU A 415 11.56 -26.01 -6.98
N VAL A 416 10.67 -25.29 -7.68
CA VAL A 416 9.44 -24.70 -7.12
C VAL A 416 8.34 -24.76 -8.18
N SER A 417 7.15 -25.21 -7.80
CA SER A 417 5.94 -24.96 -8.60
C SER A 417 5.33 -23.61 -8.21
N GLY A 418 4.76 -22.93 -9.18
CA GLY A 418 4.11 -21.65 -9.04
C GLY A 418 2.75 -21.72 -8.33
N TRP A 419 1.95 -20.70 -8.59
CA TRP A 419 0.63 -20.51 -8.00
C TRP A 419 -0.44 -20.47 -9.09
N VAL A 420 -1.66 -20.76 -8.66
CA VAL A 420 -2.85 -20.49 -9.46
C VAL A 420 -3.68 -19.43 -8.73
N TRP A 421 -4.28 -18.52 -9.47
CA TRP A 421 -5.18 -17.54 -8.87
C TRP A 421 -6.44 -18.22 -8.34
N GLY A 422 -6.88 -17.80 -7.15
CA GLY A 422 -8.12 -18.30 -6.58
C GLY A 422 -8.86 -17.28 -5.74
N SER A 423 -10.05 -17.67 -5.32
CA SER A 423 -10.84 -16.95 -4.33
C SER A 423 -11.50 -17.94 -3.40
N PHE A 424 -11.28 -17.70 -2.11
CA PHE A 424 -11.69 -18.59 -1.04
C PHE A 424 -11.88 -17.79 0.25
N ASP A 425 -12.55 -18.40 1.20
CA ASP A 425 -12.81 -17.81 2.51
C ASP A 425 -12.59 -18.84 3.62
N GLY A 426 -13.01 -18.48 4.83
CA GLY A 426 -12.89 -19.32 6.02
C GLY A 426 -14.05 -20.31 6.19
N THR A 427 -14.92 -20.44 5.18
CA THR A 427 -16.03 -21.38 5.21
C THR A 427 -15.64 -22.72 4.58
N THR A 428 -16.57 -23.67 4.56
CA THR A 428 -16.42 -24.96 3.90
C THR A 428 -16.78 -24.90 2.40
N ASN A 429 -17.02 -23.71 1.85
CA ASN A 429 -17.31 -23.56 0.43
C ASN A 429 -16.06 -23.90 -0.40
N ALA A 430 -16.30 -24.56 -1.54
CA ALA A 430 -15.27 -24.90 -2.49
C ALA A 430 -14.55 -23.63 -3.01
N PRO A 431 -13.20 -23.59 -3.01
CA PRO A 431 -12.44 -22.50 -3.62
C PRO A 431 -12.82 -22.32 -5.09
N PHE A 432 -12.74 -21.08 -5.57
CA PHE A 432 -12.83 -20.78 -6.99
C PHE A 432 -11.44 -20.63 -7.58
N VAL A 433 -11.26 -21.14 -8.79
CA VAL A 433 -9.99 -21.13 -9.51
C VAL A 433 -10.13 -20.23 -10.73
N TYR A 434 -9.16 -19.32 -10.92
CA TYR A 434 -9.02 -18.58 -12.16
C TYR A 434 -7.86 -19.17 -12.95
N SER A 435 -8.17 -19.73 -14.11
CA SER A 435 -7.16 -20.33 -14.98
C SER A 435 -7.43 -19.97 -16.43
N ARG A 436 -6.33 -19.77 -17.17
CA ARG A 436 -6.35 -19.50 -18.60
C ARG A 436 -7.07 -20.61 -19.39
N ASP A 437 -6.86 -21.85 -18.98
CA ASP A 437 -7.41 -23.04 -19.65
C ASP A 437 -8.82 -23.42 -19.16
N ARG A 438 -9.41 -22.62 -18.27
CA ARG A 438 -10.69 -22.92 -17.59
C ARG A 438 -10.68 -24.25 -16.81
N ARG A 439 -9.50 -24.69 -16.35
CA ARG A 439 -9.35 -25.76 -15.36
C ARG A 439 -10.26 -25.48 -14.18
N SER A 440 -11.11 -26.45 -13.89
CA SER A 440 -12.00 -26.46 -12.74
C SER A 440 -11.24 -26.83 -11.46
N LEU A 441 -11.91 -26.70 -10.32
CA LEU A 441 -11.36 -27.17 -9.04
C LEU A 441 -11.06 -28.67 -9.09
N GLU A 442 -11.96 -29.46 -9.68
CA GLU A 442 -11.83 -30.91 -9.84
C GLU A 442 -10.63 -31.28 -10.71
N ASP A 443 -10.32 -30.50 -11.76
CA ASP A 443 -9.14 -30.74 -12.59
C ASP A 443 -7.83 -30.56 -11.80
N LEU A 444 -7.77 -29.56 -10.91
CA LEU A 444 -6.61 -29.36 -10.04
C LEU A 444 -6.51 -30.45 -8.97
N GLU A 445 -7.64 -30.86 -8.39
CA GLU A 445 -7.68 -31.95 -7.43
C GLU A 445 -7.21 -33.26 -8.07
N ASN A 446 -7.65 -33.56 -9.29
CA ASN A 446 -7.22 -34.75 -10.03
C ASN A 446 -5.72 -34.72 -10.37
N ALA A 447 -5.20 -33.57 -10.81
CA ALA A 447 -3.78 -33.44 -11.13
C ALA A 447 -2.88 -33.62 -9.89
N ILE A 448 -3.35 -33.23 -8.70
CA ILE A 448 -2.53 -33.29 -7.48
C ILE A 448 -2.71 -34.61 -6.73
N PHE A 449 -3.93 -35.15 -6.68
CA PHE A 449 -4.26 -36.28 -5.80
C PHE A 449 -4.41 -37.63 -6.52
N LEU A 450 -4.46 -37.66 -7.86
CA LEU A 450 -4.54 -38.92 -8.61
C LEU A 450 -3.23 -39.35 -9.25
N GLU A 451 -2.19 -38.51 -9.27
CA GLU A 451 -0.84 -38.91 -9.70
C GLU A 451 -0.08 -39.75 -8.65
N ASP A 452 -0.62 -39.86 -7.43
CA ASP A 452 -0.06 -40.67 -6.31
C ASP A 452 -0.60 -42.12 -6.24
N ASN A 453 -1.37 -42.59 -7.23
CA ASN A 453 -1.80 -43.99 -7.39
C ASN A 453 -1.27 -44.59 -8.70
#